data_AF-A0A3M7QNU4-F1
#
_entry.id   AF-A0A3M7QNU4-F1
#
_cell.length_a   1.000
_cell.length_b   1.000
_cell.length_c   1.000
_cell.angle_alpha   90.00
_cell.angle_beta   90.00
_cell.angle_gamma   90.00
#
_symmetry.space_group_name_H-M   'P 1'
#
loop_
_entity.id
_entity.type
_entity.pdbx_description
1 polymer ?
#
loop_
_entity_poly.entity_id
_entity_poly.type
_entity_poly.pdbx_seq_one_letter_code
_entity_poly.pdbx_strand_id
1 'polypeptide(L)'
;MRTEIIVALLFANFCYGQNFRPSGSMSLVNSHVTWTNNGMATEFTVTSDFNGEIDPSNAWISLGVNSAPQMSGTNAVVCVNTASGSSVAHHINRGYQSPLFDSSRPSLGLNNTKLDVVNRNLTCSFTREKFFNVSGYFGFDSMTSLHILVAYGQGTFSYHRNRGSSMNRITFSNGSMNYTNPFPQMTTPGTPSNNLFSFVSQWKTFMLSLPNEKIHLQTNNY
;
A
#
# COMPACT_ATOMS: atom_id res chain seq x y z
N MET A 1 -48.05 -19.07 -32.75
CA MET A 1 -47.38 -17.83 -32.34
C MET A 1 -46.27 -18.20 -31.37
N ARG A 2 -45.01 -18.02 -31.77
CA ARG A 2 -43.78 -18.37 -31.02
C ARG A 2 -42.83 -17.19 -31.14
N THR A 3 -42.68 -16.37 -30.09
CA THR A 3 -41.72 -15.26 -30.10
C THR A 3 -41.28 -14.83 -28.68
N GLU A 4 -40.79 -15.73 -27.82
CA GLU A 4 -40.25 -15.29 -26.50
C GLU A 4 -38.94 -15.96 -26.04
N ILE A 5 -38.26 -16.75 -26.87
CA ILE A 5 -37.05 -17.49 -26.42
C ILE A 5 -35.72 -16.80 -26.80
N ILE A 6 -35.72 -15.72 -27.59
CA ILE A 6 -34.48 -15.15 -28.15
C ILE A 6 -33.79 -14.10 -27.23
N VAL A 7 -34.50 -13.51 -26.26
CA VAL A 7 -33.95 -12.40 -25.46
C VAL A 7 -33.05 -12.87 -24.30
N ALA A 8 -33.27 -14.06 -23.74
CA ALA A 8 -32.48 -14.55 -22.60
C ALA A 8 -31.03 -14.95 -22.96
N LEU A 9 -30.75 -15.29 -24.23
CA LEU A 9 -29.41 -15.66 -24.70
C LEU A 9 -28.50 -14.45 -25.00
N LEU A 10 -29.07 -13.25 -25.13
CA LEU A 10 -28.29 -12.02 -25.36
C LEU A 10 -27.73 -11.42 -24.06
N PHE A 11 -28.35 -11.67 -22.89
CA PHE A 11 -27.84 -11.19 -21.60
C PHE A 11 -26.76 -12.09 -20.99
N ALA A 12 -26.69 -13.37 -21.35
CA ALA A 12 -25.67 -14.29 -20.82
C ALA A 12 -24.26 -14.02 -21.39
N ASN A 13 -24.15 -13.39 -22.57
CA ASN A 13 -22.87 -13.07 -23.21
C ASN A 13 -22.24 -11.76 -22.71
N PHE A 14 -22.99 -10.89 -22.02
CA PHE A 14 -22.46 -9.60 -21.55
C PHE A 14 -21.69 -9.70 -20.22
N CYS A 15 -21.82 -10.81 -19.49
CA CYS A 15 -21.11 -11.03 -18.22
C CYS A 15 -19.81 -11.85 -18.35
N TYR A 16 -19.54 -12.48 -19.51
CA TYR A 16 -18.38 -13.37 -19.71
C TYR A 16 -17.12 -12.68 -20.26
N GLY A 17 -17.14 -11.34 -20.45
CA GLY A 17 -16.03 -10.60 -21.06
C GLY A 17 -15.24 -9.69 -20.11
N GLN A 18 -15.65 -9.55 -18.85
CA GLN A 18 -14.91 -8.72 -17.91
C GLN A 18 -13.76 -9.55 -17.32
N ASN A 19 -12.57 -9.42 -17.91
CA ASN A 19 -11.33 -9.93 -17.33
C ASN A 19 -11.15 -9.29 -15.94
N PHE A 20 -11.57 -9.99 -14.89
CA PHE A 20 -11.40 -9.52 -13.53
C PHE A 20 -9.91 -9.44 -13.22
N ARG A 21 -9.36 -8.22 -13.21
CA ARG A 21 -7.97 -7.96 -12.87
C ARG A 21 -7.85 -7.94 -11.35
N PRO A 22 -7.07 -8.85 -10.73
CA PRO A 22 -6.88 -8.84 -9.29
C PRO A 22 -6.34 -7.49 -8.85
N SER A 23 -7.03 -6.84 -7.93
CA SER A 23 -6.66 -5.52 -7.41
C SER A 23 -6.80 -5.50 -5.90
N GLY A 24 -6.14 -4.53 -5.28
CA GLY A 24 -6.23 -4.32 -3.85
C GLY A 24 -5.81 -2.92 -3.46
N SER A 25 -6.09 -2.59 -2.20
CA SER A 25 -5.74 -1.31 -1.63
C SER A 25 -5.40 -1.45 -0.16
N MET A 26 -4.51 -0.61 0.34
CA MET A 26 -4.24 -0.51 1.75
C MET A 26 -3.73 0.87 2.13
N SER A 27 -3.82 1.20 3.42
CA SER A 27 -3.25 2.44 3.96
C SER A 27 -2.10 2.12 4.91
N LEU A 28 -0.99 2.81 4.71
CA LEU A 28 0.24 2.69 5.48
C LEU A 28 0.77 4.09 5.75
N VAL A 29 0.79 4.53 7.00
CA VAL A 29 1.43 5.77 7.47
C VAL A 29 1.16 6.97 6.54
N ASN A 30 -0.04 7.54 6.64
CA ASN A 30 -0.55 8.64 5.79
C ASN A 30 -0.41 8.43 4.27
N SER A 31 -0.16 7.20 3.84
CA SER A 31 -0.08 6.84 2.43
C SER A 31 -1.16 5.83 2.10
N HIS A 32 -1.76 5.97 0.94
CA HIS A 32 -2.71 5.02 0.38
C HIS A 32 -2.07 4.36 -0.84
N VAL A 33 -1.98 3.05 -0.82
CA VAL A 33 -1.43 2.23 -1.91
C VAL A 33 -2.55 1.46 -2.55
N THR A 34 -2.66 1.53 -3.86
CA THR A 34 -3.52 0.66 -4.66
C THR A 34 -2.66 -0.11 -5.66
N TRP A 35 -3.13 -1.29 -6.04
CA TRP A 35 -2.51 -2.07 -7.10
C TRP A 35 -3.52 -2.80 -7.95
N THR A 36 -3.18 -3.00 -9.22
CA THR A 36 -3.94 -3.82 -10.17
C THR A 36 -2.98 -4.72 -10.95
N ASN A 37 -3.27 -6.01 -10.95
CA ASN A 37 -2.49 -7.01 -11.68
C ASN A 37 -2.97 -7.11 -13.14
N ASN A 38 -2.04 -6.99 -14.07
CA ASN A 38 -2.26 -7.04 -15.52
C ASN A 38 -1.62 -8.29 -16.17
N GLY A 39 -1.49 -9.38 -15.42
CA GLY A 39 -0.80 -10.59 -15.87
C GLY A 39 0.69 -10.50 -15.60
N MET A 40 1.48 -10.02 -16.56
CA MET A 40 2.95 -9.96 -16.47
C MET A 40 3.48 -8.74 -15.69
N ALA A 41 2.62 -7.77 -15.40
CA ALA A 41 2.98 -6.56 -14.67
C ALA A 41 1.93 -6.23 -13.61
N THR A 42 2.31 -5.36 -12.67
CA THR A 42 1.40 -4.79 -11.68
C THR A 42 1.45 -3.27 -11.79
N GLU A 43 0.29 -2.66 -11.95
CA GLU A 43 0.11 -1.22 -11.80
C GLU A 43 0.02 -0.90 -10.32
N PHE A 44 0.81 0.06 -9.87
CA PHE A 44 0.78 0.60 -8.53
C PHE A 44 0.41 2.07 -8.57
N THR A 45 -0.33 2.52 -7.58
CA THR A 45 -0.45 3.94 -7.24
C THR A 45 -0.22 4.09 -5.75
N VAL A 46 0.67 5.00 -5.38
CA VAL A 46 0.88 5.42 -3.99
C VAL A 46 0.62 6.91 -3.89
N THR A 47 -0.26 7.28 -2.97
CA THR A 47 -0.59 8.67 -2.67
C THR A 47 -0.27 8.94 -1.21
N SER A 48 0.59 9.91 -0.93
CA SER A 48 0.91 10.32 0.44
C SER A 48 0.34 11.71 0.74
N ASP A 49 -0.38 11.80 1.86
CA ASP A 49 -0.70 13.05 2.53
C ASP A 49 0.38 13.31 3.58
N PHE A 50 1.03 14.45 3.50
CA PHE A 50 2.09 14.82 4.43
C PHE A 50 1.57 15.51 5.69
N ASN A 51 0.25 15.62 5.90
CA ASN A 51 -0.38 16.28 7.05
C ASN A 51 0.15 17.69 7.32
N GLY A 52 0.50 18.41 6.25
CA GLY A 52 1.08 19.75 6.36
C GLY A 52 2.58 19.79 6.67
N GLU A 53 3.19 18.66 6.98
CA GLU A 53 4.57 18.56 7.49
C GLU A 53 5.65 18.74 6.42
N ILE A 54 5.35 18.35 5.19
CA ILE A 54 6.26 18.42 4.03
C ILE A 54 5.56 19.16 2.89
N ASP A 55 6.33 19.93 2.12
CA ASP A 55 5.88 20.51 0.85
C ASP A 55 5.94 19.44 -0.26
N PRO A 56 4.80 19.03 -0.84
CA PRO A 56 4.76 18.01 -1.89
C PRO A 56 5.41 18.44 -3.21
N SER A 57 5.66 19.75 -3.42
CA SER A 57 6.45 20.24 -4.55
C SER A 57 7.95 19.95 -4.41
N ASN A 58 8.39 19.58 -3.20
CA ASN A 58 9.77 19.26 -2.86
C ASN A 58 9.82 18.07 -1.90
N ALA A 59 9.32 16.92 -2.37
CA ALA A 59 9.17 15.70 -1.58
C ALA A 59 9.46 14.46 -2.41
N TRP A 60 9.61 13.34 -1.73
CA TRP A 60 9.69 12.04 -2.37
C TRP A 60 8.85 11.03 -1.63
N ILE A 61 8.32 10.07 -2.38
CA ILE A 61 7.62 8.89 -1.87
C ILE A 61 8.25 7.65 -2.48
N SER A 62 8.26 6.56 -1.72
CA SER A 62 8.77 5.28 -2.16
C SER A 62 7.75 4.19 -1.85
N LEU A 63 7.63 3.26 -2.80
CA LEU A 63 6.87 2.03 -2.64
C LEU A 63 7.80 0.87 -2.94
N GLY A 64 7.93 -0.06 -2.01
CA GLY A 64 8.75 -1.23 -2.20
C GLY A 64 8.09 -2.53 -1.78
N VAL A 65 8.63 -3.62 -2.26
CA VAL A 65 8.21 -4.97 -1.91
C VAL A 65 9.38 -5.78 -1.37
N ASN A 66 9.12 -6.64 -0.39
CA ASN A 66 10.13 -7.47 0.24
C ASN A 66 9.50 -8.76 0.83
N SER A 67 10.29 -9.82 0.99
CA SER A 67 9.85 -11.05 1.67
C SER A 67 9.71 -10.88 3.18
N ALA A 68 10.37 -9.87 3.76
CA ALA A 68 10.29 -9.49 5.17
C ALA A 68 9.85 -8.02 5.32
N PRO A 69 9.21 -7.62 6.44
CA PRO A 69 8.74 -6.25 6.67
C PRO A 69 9.88 -5.31 7.10
N GLN A 70 10.97 -5.28 6.33
CA GLN A 70 12.17 -4.50 6.62
C GLN A 70 12.74 -3.84 5.36
N MET A 71 13.56 -2.80 5.53
CA MET A 71 14.16 -2.05 4.42
C MET A 71 15.20 -2.85 3.62
N SER A 72 16.03 -3.65 4.30
CA SER A 72 17.12 -4.38 3.63
C SER A 72 16.55 -5.50 2.75
N GLY A 73 16.98 -5.53 1.48
CA GLY A 73 16.46 -6.44 0.46
C GLY A 73 15.20 -5.94 -0.24
N THR A 74 14.68 -4.76 0.13
CA THR A 74 13.49 -4.20 -0.51
C THR A 74 13.80 -3.76 -1.92
N ASN A 75 13.01 -4.26 -2.85
CA ASN A 75 12.93 -3.74 -4.20
C ASN A 75 11.98 -2.55 -4.20
N ALA A 76 12.50 -1.34 -4.43
CA ALA A 76 11.76 -0.10 -4.24
C ALA A 76 11.65 0.69 -5.53
N VAL A 77 10.51 1.35 -5.73
CA VAL A 77 10.34 2.42 -6.69
C VAL A 77 10.27 3.72 -5.91
N VAL A 78 11.13 4.68 -6.26
CA VAL A 78 11.23 5.97 -5.62
C VAL A 78 10.78 7.04 -6.61
N CYS A 79 9.84 7.85 -6.18
CA CYS A 79 9.28 8.94 -6.94
C CYS A 79 9.66 10.24 -6.25
N VAL A 80 10.49 11.05 -6.90
CA VAL A 80 11.05 12.29 -6.37
C VAL A 80 10.42 13.44 -7.13
N ASN A 81 9.96 14.46 -6.40
CA ASN A 81 9.46 15.70 -6.94
C ASN A 81 10.21 16.86 -6.31
N THR A 82 10.89 17.65 -7.13
CA THR A 82 11.69 18.80 -6.69
C THR A 82 11.51 19.96 -7.64
N ALA A 83 11.98 21.14 -7.24
CA ALA A 83 12.03 22.31 -8.11
C ALA A 83 12.86 22.08 -9.39
N SER A 84 13.85 21.17 -9.36
CA SER A 84 14.66 20.79 -10.53
C SER A 84 13.97 19.80 -11.47
N GLY A 85 12.82 19.25 -11.07
CA GLY A 85 12.08 18.28 -11.86
C GLY A 85 11.63 17.07 -11.04
N SER A 86 10.90 16.19 -11.72
CA SER A 86 10.34 14.97 -11.16
C SER A 86 11.01 13.73 -11.78
N SER A 87 11.20 12.67 -11.01
CA SER A 87 11.78 11.42 -11.48
C SER A 87 11.15 10.21 -10.80
N VAL A 88 11.01 9.11 -11.53
CA VAL A 88 10.62 7.81 -10.99
C VAL A 88 11.72 6.81 -11.33
N ALA A 89 12.29 6.18 -10.31
CA ALA A 89 13.44 5.28 -10.47
C ALA A 89 13.28 4.01 -9.64
N HIS A 90 13.91 2.95 -10.12
CA HIS A 90 13.96 1.64 -9.52
C HIS A 90 15.24 1.50 -8.68
N HIS A 91 15.08 1.16 -7.41
CA HIS A 91 16.12 1.01 -6.42
C HIS A 91 16.12 -0.40 -5.82
N ILE A 92 17.27 -0.79 -5.28
CA ILE A 92 17.42 -2.01 -4.48
C ILE A 92 18.08 -1.66 -3.15
N ASN A 93 17.36 -1.86 -2.05
CA ASN A 93 17.86 -1.49 -0.73
C ASN A 93 18.86 -2.53 -0.22
N ARG A 94 20.04 -2.06 0.17
CA ARG A 94 21.13 -2.87 0.75
C ARG A 94 21.47 -2.30 2.12
N GLY A 95 20.88 -2.87 3.17
CA GLY A 95 20.90 -2.26 4.50
C GLY A 95 20.20 -0.90 4.49
N TYR A 96 20.92 0.15 4.88
CA TYR A 96 20.43 1.54 4.89
C TYR A 96 20.72 2.30 3.60
N GLN A 97 21.36 1.66 2.62
CA GLN A 97 21.63 2.26 1.31
C GLN A 97 20.54 1.89 0.32
N SER A 98 20.22 2.81 -0.59
CA SER A 98 19.24 2.60 -1.64
C SER A 98 19.80 3.03 -3.01
N PRO A 99 20.80 2.30 -3.55
CA PRO A 99 21.30 2.55 -4.89
C PRO A 99 20.21 2.28 -5.94
N LEU A 100 20.40 2.88 -7.12
CA LEU A 100 19.66 2.49 -8.33
C LEU A 100 19.88 1.00 -8.60
N PHE A 101 18.83 0.33 -9.05
CA PHE A 101 18.91 -1.06 -9.48
C PHE A 101 19.85 -1.22 -10.68
N ASP A 102 19.72 -0.34 -11.66
CA ASP A 102 20.59 -0.22 -12.84
C ASP A 102 20.87 1.29 -13.05
N SER A 103 22.13 1.70 -12.89
CA SER A 103 22.52 3.11 -13.02
C SER A 103 22.45 3.64 -14.45
N SER A 104 22.56 2.76 -15.45
CA SER A 104 22.44 3.11 -16.87
C SER A 104 20.98 3.20 -17.31
N ARG A 105 20.08 2.50 -16.62
CA ARG A 105 18.63 2.47 -16.89
C ARG A 105 17.84 2.58 -15.59
N PRO A 106 17.73 3.80 -15.01
CA PRO A 106 17.06 4.00 -13.72
C PRO A 106 15.61 3.53 -13.67
N SER A 107 14.91 3.48 -14.80
CA SER A 107 13.52 3.04 -14.92
C SER A 107 13.36 1.56 -15.36
N LEU A 108 14.42 0.75 -15.28
CA LEU A 108 14.38 -0.63 -15.76
C LEU A 108 13.25 -1.45 -15.11
N GLY A 109 12.37 -2.01 -15.94
CA GLY A 109 11.20 -2.77 -15.49
C GLY A 109 10.02 -1.90 -15.04
N LEU A 110 10.11 -0.58 -15.21
CA LEU A 110 9.05 0.39 -14.94
C LEU A 110 8.51 0.97 -16.25
N ASN A 111 7.18 1.06 -16.35
CA ASN A 111 6.45 1.63 -17.47
C ASN A 111 5.34 2.56 -16.94
N ASN A 112 4.78 3.42 -17.80
CA ASN A 112 3.64 4.29 -17.47
C ASN A 112 3.83 5.08 -16.16
N THR A 113 5.04 5.59 -15.93
CA THR A 113 5.38 6.31 -14.70
C THR A 113 4.77 7.70 -14.74
N LYS A 114 4.06 8.08 -13.68
CA LYS A 114 3.45 9.40 -13.52
C LYS A 114 3.63 9.88 -12.09
N LEU A 115 3.87 11.17 -11.95
CA LEU A 115 3.92 11.87 -10.67
C LEU A 115 3.01 13.08 -10.75
N ASP A 116 2.11 13.22 -9.79
CA ASP A 116 1.16 14.33 -9.70
C ASP A 116 1.16 14.92 -8.29
N VAL A 117 0.97 16.24 -8.20
CA VAL A 117 0.71 16.94 -6.94
C VAL A 117 -0.66 17.59 -7.02
N VAL A 118 -1.60 17.10 -6.22
CA VAL A 118 -2.99 17.61 -6.19
C VAL A 118 -3.44 17.72 -4.74
N ASN A 119 -4.03 18.86 -4.36
CA ASN A 119 -4.56 19.10 -3.01
C ASN A 119 -3.56 18.75 -1.90
N ARG A 120 -2.29 19.13 -2.09
CA ARG A 120 -1.15 18.83 -1.21
C ARG A 120 -0.74 17.35 -1.08
N ASN A 121 -1.34 16.46 -1.85
CA ASN A 121 -0.92 15.06 -1.89
C ASN A 121 0.06 14.84 -3.03
N LEU A 122 1.10 14.05 -2.77
CA LEU A 122 2.01 13.55 -3.80
C LEU A 122 1.53 12.15 -4.20
N THR A 123 1.17 11.99 -5.47
CA THR A 123 0.75 10.72 -6.06
C THR A 123 1.80 10.24 -7.05
N CYS A 124 2.22 9.00 -6.92
CA CYS A 124 3.06 8.32 -7.91
C CYS A 124 2.36 7.07 -8.41
N SER A 125 2.22 6.97 -9.73
CA SER A 125 1.68 5.81 -10.42
C SER A 125 2.75 5.23 -11.33
N PHE A 126 2.84 3.91 -11.40
CA PHE A 126 3.76 3.22 -12.29
C PHE A 126 3.30 1.78 -12.53
N THR A 127 3.67 1.23 -13.68
CA THR A 127 3.56 -0.20 -13.97
C THR A 127 4.92 -0.83 -13.72
N ARG A 128 4.97 -1.93 -12.96
CA ARG A 128 6.20 -2.70 -12.73
C ARG A 128 6.07 -4.10 -13.31
N GLU A 129 7.03 -4.48 -14.16
CA GLU A 129 7.13 -5.84 -14.69
C GLU A 129 7.40 -6.83 -13.55
N LYS A 130 6.70 -7.95 -13.51
CA LYS A 130 6.89 -8.99 -12.50
C LYS A 130 8.17 -9.76 -12.69
N PHE A 131 8.64 -9.84 -13.92
CA PHE A 131 9.84 -10.55 -14.30
C PHE A 131 10.63 -9.73 -15.32
N PHE A 132 11.94 -9.79 -15.20
CA PHE A 132 12.85 -9.19 -16.14
C PHE A 132 14.11 -10.04 -16.19
N ASN A 133 14.61 -10.36 -17.39
CA ASN A 133 15.77 -11.23 -17.55
C ASN A 133 17.09 -10.46 -17.33
N VAL A 134 17.25 -9.93 -16.11
CA VAL A 134 18.44 -9.20 -15.66
C VAL A 134 18.83 -9.71 -14.26
N SER A 135 20.11 -9.97 -14.07
CA SER A 135 20.63 -10.49 -12.80
C SER A 135 20.27 -9.57 -11.63
N GLY A 136 19.78 -10.16 -10.54
CA GLY A 136 19.35 -9.44 -9.34
C GLY A 136 18.00 -8.74 -9.43
N TYR A 137 17.30 -8.80 -10.58
CA TYR A 137 15.94 -8.27 -10.67
C TYR A 137 15.03 -9.06 -9.74
N PHE A 138 14.34 -8.35 -8.85
CA PHE A 138 13.45 -8.99 -7.89
C PHE A 138 12.15 -9.40 -8.59
N GLY A 139 12.10 -10.62 -9.10
CA GLY A 139 10.90 -11.18 -9.67
C GLY A 139 9.84 -11.44 -8.60
N PHE A 140 8.57 -11.15 -8.88
CA PHE A 140 7.47 -11.52 -8.00
C PHE A 140 6.32 -12.07 -8.84
N ASP A 141 6.14 -13.37 -8.76
CA ASP A 141 5.14 -14.06 -9.55
C ASP A 141 3.75 -13.94 -8.93
N SER A 142 2.76 -14.56 -9.56
CA SER A 142 1.40 -14.59 -9.06
C SER A 142 1.30 -15.20 -7.65
N MET A 143 2.10 -16.21 -7.33
CA MET A 143 2.01 -16.97 -6.08
C MET A 143 2.84 -16.36 -4.95
N THR A 144 3.70 -15.39 -5.26
CA THR A 144 4.61 -14.78 -4.29
C THR A 144 3.83 -13.79 -3.42
N SER A 145 3.74 -14.07 -2.12
CA SER A 145 3.24 -13.11 -1.13
C SER A 145 4.39 -12.24 -0.61
N LEU A 146 4.24 -10.91 -0.58
CA LEU A 146 5.30 -9.98 -0.15
C LEU A 146 4.76 -8.92 0.79
N HIS A 147 5.61 -8.39 1.66
CA HIS A 147 5.29 -7.17 2.37
C HIS A 147 5.35 -5.98 1.41
N ILE A 148 4.39 -5.07 1.54
CA ILE A 148 4.44 -3.74 0.95
C ILE A 148 5.10 -2.81 1.96
N LEU A 149 6.06 -2.02 1.52
CA LEU A 149 6.74 -1.02 2.32
C LEU A 149 6.54 0.34 1.65
N VAL A 150 6.25 1.35 2.46
CA VAL A 150 6.20 2.74 2.02
C VAL A 150 7.11 3.59 2.89
N ALA A 151 7.72 4.60 2.28
CA ALA A 151 8.40 5.65 3.02
C ALA A 151 8.34 6.95 2.23
N TYR A 152 8.38 8.07 2.93
CA TYR A 152 8.41 9.39 2.29
C TYR A 152 9.29 10.36 3.07
N GLY A 153 9.72 11.43 2.39
CA GLY A 153 10.56 12.46 2.95
C GLY A 153 10.52 13.76 2.14
N GLN A 154 11.27 14.75 2.62
CA GLN A 154 11.38 16.06 1.99
C GLN A 154 12.67 16.15 1.17
N GLY A 155 12.65 16.96 0.12
CA GLY A 155 13.80 17.26 -0.72
C GLY A 155 14.18 16.12 -1.64
N THR A 156 15.48 15.93 -1.82
CA THR A 156 16.03 14.81 -2.58
C THR A 156 15.88 13.50 -1.82
N PHE A 157 15.81 12.39 -2.55
CA PHE A 157 15.76 11.05 -1.96
C PHE A 157 16.92 10.82 -0.99
N SER A 158 16.59 10.68 0.29
CA SER A 158 17.55 10.62 1.40
C SER A 158 16.89 9.99 2.63
N TYR A 159 17.05 10.60 3.82
CA TYR A 159 16.42 10.13 5.04
C TYR A 159 14.90 10.28 4.96
N HIS A 160 14.16 9.21 5.26
CA HIS A 160 12.70 9.25 5.32
C HIS A 160 12.22 9.95 6.59
N ARG A 161 11.18 10.76 6.48
CA ARG A 161 10.49 11.30 7.65
C ARG A 161 9.57 10.26 8.29
N ASN A 162 8.88 9.49 7.46
CA ASN A 162 7.94 8.46 7.89
C ASN A 162 8.08 7.21 7.03
N ARG A 163 7.77 6.06 7.62
CA ARG A 163 7.85 4.74 6.98
C ARG A 163 6.81 3.79 7.57
N GLY A 164 6.32 2.88 6.75
CA GLY A 164 5.41 1.81 7.15
C GLY A 164 5.60 0.56 6.33
N SER A 165 5.19 -0.57 6.89
CA SER A 165 5.15 -1.85 6.20
C SER A 165 3.83 -2.57 6.47
N SER A 166 3.35 -3.34 5.51
CA SER A 166 2.20 -4.22 5.74
C SER A 166 2.54 -5.26 6.81
N MET A 167 1.60 -5.50 7.73
CA MET A 167 1.75 -6.58 8.73
C MET A 167 1.66 -7.96 8.07
N ASN A 168 0.74 -8.10 7.10
CA ASN A 168 0.54 -9.32 6.34
C ASN A 168 1.27 -9.25 5.00
N ARG A 169 1.66 -10.42 4.49
CA ARG A 169 2.14 -10.56 3.12
C ARG A 169 0.96 -10.46 2.16
N ILE A 170 1.17 -9.78 1.04
CA ILE A 170 0.20 -9.52 -0.01
C ILE A 170 0.57 -10.34 -1.23
N THR A 171 -0.36 -11.13 -1.72
CA THR A 171 -0.24 -11.83 -2.99
C THR A 171 -0.79 -10.95 -4.11
N PHE A 172 0.02 -10.71 -5.14
CA PHE A 172 -0.38 -9.86 -6.27
C PHE A 172 -1.14 -10.61 -7.36
N SER A 173 -1.51 -11.88 -7.15
CA SER A 173 -2.48 -12.58 -8.00
C SER A 173 -3.72 -13.02 -7.23
N ASN A 174 -4.80 -13.21 -8.00
CA ASN A 174 -6.11 -13.73 -7.60
C ASN A 174 -6.55 -13.40 -6.18
N GLY A 175 -7.38 -12.36 -6.08
CA GLY A 175 -8.13 -12.05 -4.86
C GLY A 175 -8.22 -10.55 -4.65
N SER A 176 -9.44 -10.02 -4.78
CA SER A 176 -9.81 -8.76 -4.16
C SER A 176 -9.63 -8.90 -2.64
N MET A 177 -8.46 -8.55 -2.11
CA MET A 177 -8.28 -8.43 -0.67
C MET A 177 -8.87 -7.09 -0.24
N ASN A 178 -10.14 -7.11 0.18
CA ASN A 178 -10.73 -6.03 0.96
C ASN A 178 -10.07 -6.03 2.35
N TYR A 179 -8.97 -5.31 2.49
CA TYR A 179 -8.37 -5.08 3.81
C TYR A 179 -9.09 -3.92 4.50
N THR A 180 -9.99 -4.23 5.43
CA THR A 180 -10.45 -3.26 6.41
C THR A 180 -9.34 -3.06 7.43
N ASN A 181 -8.79 -1.84 7.45
CA ASN A 181 -7.78 -1.43 8.42
C ASN A 181 -8.31 -1.62 9.86
N PRO A 182 -7.71 -2.46 10.72
CA PRO A 182 -8.16 -2.61 12.10
C PRO A 182 -7.74 -1.44 13.01
N PHE A 183 -7.03 -0.44 12.49
CA PHE A 183 -6.70 0.75 13.27
C PHE A 183 -7.79 1.81 13.13
N PRO A 184 -8.42 2.27 14.23
CA PRO A 184 -9.23 3.48 14.18
C PRO A 184 -8.33 4.62 13.70
N GLN A 185 -8.80 5.35 12.69
CA GLN A 185 -8.18 6.61 12.31
C GLN A 185 -8.00 7.45 13.58
N MET A 186 -6.76 7.85 13.88
CA MET A 186 -6.56 8.89 14.88
C MET A 186 -7.18 10.16 14.33
N THR A 187 -8.44 10.40 14.70
CA THR A 187 -9.06 11.71 14.53
C THR A 187 -8.27 12.69 15.37
N THR A 188 -7.78 13.74 14.72
CA THR A 188 -7.17 14.91 15.35
C THR A 188 -8.00 15.41 16.53
N PRO A 189 -7.40 16.00 17.57
CA PRO A 189 -8.13 16.54 18.72
C PRO A 189 -9.02 17.71 18.28
N GLY A 190 -10.30 17.43 18.04
CA GLY A 190 -11.34 18.42 17.89
C GLY A 190 -11.79 18.90 19.26
N THR A 191 -11.78 20.22 19.42
CA THR A 191 -12.35 21.08 20.45
C THR A 191 -13.41 20.45 21.38
N PRO A 192 -13.34 20.63 22.71
CA PRO A 192 -14.32 20.08 23.63
C PRO A 192 -15.69 20.76 23.43
N SER A 193 -16.67 20.02 22.91
CA SER A 193 -18.08 20.38 23.01
C SER A 193 -18.68 19.74 24.26
N ASN A 194 -19.12 20.59 25.18
CA ASN A 194 -19.80 20.21 26.41
C ASN A 194 -21.11 19.47 26.09
N ASN A 195 -21.15 18.15 26.30
CA ASN A 195 -22.38 17.39 26.48
C ASN A 195 -22.04 16.09 27.25
N LEU A 196 -22.02 16.19 28.58
CA LEU A 196 -22.14 15.03 29.46
C LEU A 196 -23.57 14.48 29.33
N PHE A 197 -23.69 13.18 29.06
CA PHE A 197 -24.83 12.25 29.25
C PHE A 197 -25.11 11.40 27.99
N SER A 198 -24.31 10.35 27.77
CA SER A 198 -24.80 9.09 27.12
C SER A 198 -23.85 7.88 27.17
N PHE A 199 -22.60 8.00 27.64
CA PHE A 199 -21.59 6.93 27.43
C PHE A 199 -21.43 5.85 28.52
N VAL A 200 -22.31 5.78 29.54
CA VAL A 200 -22.16 4.80 30.65
C VAL A 200 -23.00 3.51 30.43
N SER A 201 -23.83 3.42 29.40
CA SER A 201 -24.76 2.29 29.22
C SER A 201 -24.19 1.08 28.46
N GLN A 202 -23.07 1.20 27.74
CA GLN A 202 -22.62 0.13 26.83
C GLN A 202 -21.43 -0.70 27.33
N TRP A 203 -20.85 -0.38 28.49
CA TRP A 203 -19.75 -1.16 29.08
C TRP A 203 -20.19 -2.21 30.12
N LYS A 204 -21.44 -2.14 30.62
CA LYS A 204 -21.94 -3.08 31.64
C LYS A 204 -22.36 -4.45 31.08
N THR A 205 -22.61 -4.56 29.79
CA THR A 205 -23.10 -5.82 29.17
C THR A 205 -21.97 -6.76 28.75
N PHE A 206 -20.75 -6.25 28.56
CA PHE A 206 -19.62 -7.06 28.09
C PHE A 206 -18.85 -7.76 29.24
N MET A 207 -18.84 -7.19 30.44
CA MET A 207 -18.08 -7.71 31.60
C MET A 207 -18.78 -8.85 32.38
N LEU A 208 -19.99 -9.26 31.98
CA LEU A 208 -20.76 -10.32 32.67
C LEU A 208 -20.79 -11.67 31.92
N SER A 209 -20.09 -11.81 30.79
CA SER A 209 -20.16 -13.02 29.94
C SER A 209 -18.87 -13.85 29.88
N LEU A 210 -17.84 -13.51 30.67
CA LEU A 210 -16.61 -14.29 30.70
C LEU A 210 -16.63 -15.32 31.84
N PRO A 211 -16.43 -16.63 31.55
CA PRO A 211 -16.31 -17.65 32.59
C PRO A 211 -15.02 -17.44 33.41
N ASN A 212 -15.14 -17.65 34.72
CA ASN A 212 -14.05 -17.55 35.70
C ASN A 212 -12.95 -18.60 35.43
N GLU A 213 -11.89 -18.23 34.72
CA GLU A 213 -10.60 -18.92 34.81
C GLU A 213 -9.67 -18.18 35.77
N LYS A 214 -9.27 -18.87 36.84
CA LYS A 214 -8.28 -18.41 37.82
C LYS A 214 -6.91 -18.35 37.15
N ILE A 215 -6.38 -17.14 36.94
CA ILE A 215 -4.98 -16.95 36.57
C ILE A 215 -4.14 -16.93 37.85
N HIS A 216 -3.30 -17.94 38.02
CA HIS A 216 -2.23 -17.96 39.02
C HIS A 216 -1.01 -17.22 38.46
N LEU A 217 -0.68 -16.05 39.04
CA LEU A 217 0.55 -15.33 38.75
C LEU A 217 1.66 -15.91 39.63
N GLN A 218 2.62 -16.61 39.02
CA GLN A 218 3.92 -16.88 39.64
C GLN A 218 4.86 -15.71 39.34
N THR A 219 5.31 -15.03 40.40
CA THR A 219 6.40 -14.05 40.32
C THR A 219 7.73 -14.78 40.53
N ASN A 220 8.56 -14.84 39.50
CA ASN A 220 9.95 -15.24 39.64
C ASN A 220 10.80 -14.00 39.94
N ASN A 221 11.30 -13.92 41.16
CA ASN A 221 12.47 -13.11 41.51
C ASN A 221 13.72 -13.94 41.19
N TYR A 222 14.56 -13.47 40.28
CA TYR A 222 16.03 -13.49 40.34
C TYR A 222 16.57 -12.55 39.25
#